data_AF-A0A0S6XKK4-F1
#
_entry.id   AF-A0A0S6XKK4-F1
#
_cell.length_a   1.000
_cell.length_b   1.000
_cell.length_c   1.000
_cell.angle_alpha   90.00
_cell.angle_beta   90.00
_cell.angle_gamma   90.00
#
_symmetry.space_group_name_H-M   'P 1'
#
loop_
_entity.id
_entity.type
_entity.pdbx_description
1 polymer ?
#
loop_
_entity_poly.entity_id
_entity_poly.type
_entity_poly.pdbx_seq_one_letter_code
_entity_poly.pdbx_strand_id
1 'polypeptide(L)'
;MSYHGQWQGVDNGVMEAAYKFFKKRDLAGVKPAPASKKRKRTDEDDEEFDVSGIHLDGEDEGDVPIYDTCQDMRTKINAHLRNSSMSMAELGRRMGAMLPESKKLSGAQITSFLQKKGPYSGAESGVYYASYVFFEKLRIKKGGKESKKRLEVKDAHPKGWDRPYFDNAGRTHIVPGEKALVSRVSMTFI
;
A
#
# COMPACT_ATOMS: atom_id res chain seq x y z
N MET A 1 22.99 19.50 2.36
CA MET A 1 23.56 19.91 1.06
C MET A 1 23.09 18.92 0.02
N SER A 2 22.35 19.37 -0.99
CA SER A 2 21.87 18.50 -2.08
C SER A 2 22.66 18.81 -3.33
N TYR A 3 23.50 17.87 -3.78
CA TYR A 3 24.31 18.00 -4.98
C TYR A 3 23.43 17.80 -6.22
N HIS A 4 23.43 18.77 -7.13
CA HIS A 4 22.66 18.72 -8.37
C HIS A 4 23.59 18.99 -9.55
N GLY A 5 23.91 17.95 -10.32
CA GLY A 5 24.77 18.04 -11.51
C GLY A 5 25.72 16.85 -11.63
N GLN A 6 26.13 16.52 -12.86
CA GLN A 6 26.95 15.34 -13.17
C GLN A 6 28.34 15.35 -12.50
N TRP A 7 28.87 16.54 -12.19
CA TRP A 7 30.21 16.75 -11.63
C TRP A 7 30.21 17.20 -10.17
N GLN A 8 29.02 17.40 -9.58
CA GLN A 8 28.88 17.82 -8.20
C GLN A 8 29.10 16.62 -7.28
N GLY A 9 30.05 16.72 -6.35
CA GLY A 9 30.42 15.64 -5.42
C GLY A 9 31.65 14.83 -5.82
N VAL A 10 32.40 15.25 -6.86
CA VAL A 10 33.70 14.66 -7.21
C VAL A 10 34.70 14.81 -6.05
N ASP A 11 34.58 15.89 -5.28
CA ASP A 11 35.43 16.21 -4.12
C ASP A 11 35.03 15.43 -2.85
N ASN A 12 33.88 14.73 -2.86
CA ASN A 12 33.36 14.02 -1.69
C ASN A 12 33.99 12.61 -1.50
N GLY A 13 35.01 12.25 -2.27
CA GLY A 13 35.71 10.95 -2.16
C GLY A 13 34.84 9.70 -2.46
N VAL A 14 33.52 9.85 -2.62
CA VAL A 14 32.55 8.80 -2.92
C VAL A 14 32.92 8.11 -4.23
N MET A 15 33.36 8.86 -5.23
CA MET A 15 33.83 8.32 -6.51
C MET A 15 35.07 7.44 -6.33
N GLU A 16 36.03 7.87 -5.50
CA GLU A 16 37.26 7.12 -5.24
C GLU A 16 36.98 5.84 -4.44
N ALA A 17 36.12 5.92 -3.43
CA ALA A 17 35.67 4.78 -2.65
C ALA A 17 34.91 3.76 -3.51
N ALA A 18 34.00 4.23 -4.38
CA ALA A 18 33.28 3.39 -5.32
C ALA A 18 34.24 2.72 -6.31
N TYR A 19 35.21 3.45 -6.87
CA TYR A 19 36.22 2.89 -7.78
C TYR A 19 37.04 1.78 -7.11
N LYS A 20 37.54 2.01 -5.88
CA LYS A 20 38.26 0.98 -5.11
C LYS A 20 37.39 -0.25 -4.85
N PHE A 21 36.10 -0.08 -4.57
CA PHE A 21 35.16 -1.17 -4.36
C PHE A 21 34.93 -2.00 -5.62
N PHE A 22 34.62 -1.36 -6.76
CA PHE A 22 34.39 -2.06 -8.03
C PHE A 22 35.67 -2.75 -8.54
N LYS A 23 36.84 -2.10 -8.45
CA LYS A 23 38.12 -2.70 -8.83
C LYS A 23 38.46 -3.95 -8.02
N LYS A 24 38.19 -3.95 -6.71
CA LYS A 24 38.35 -5.15 -5.86
C LYS A 24 37.41 -6.29 -6.28
N ARG A 25 36.17 -5.98 -6.70
CA ARG A 25 35.21 -6.97 -7.19
C ARG A 25 35.59 -7.55 -8.55
N ASP A 26 36.07 -6.70 -9.46
CA ASP A 26 36.57 -7.12 -10.77
C ASP A 26 37.78 -8.05 -10.63
N LEU A 27 38.74 -7.69 -9.77
CA LEU A 27 39.88 -8.55 -9.42
C LEU A 27 39.47 -9.87 -8.78
N ALA A 28 38.38 -9.88 -8.01
CA ALA A 28 37.79 -11.08 -7.43
C ALA A 28 36.88 -11.85 -8.42
N GLY A 29 36.78 -11.42 -9.68
CA GLY A 29 35.96 -12.08 -10.71
C GLY A 29 34.44 -11.95 -10.50
N VAL A 30 34.00 -11.08 -9.59
CA VAL A 30 32.58 -10.90 -9.26
C VAL A 30 31.94 -9.91 -10.22
N LYS A 31 31.44 -10.43 -11.34
CA LYS A 31 30.67 -9.64 -12.31
C LYS A 31 29.45 -9.00 -11.63
N PRO A 32 29.08 -7.74 -11.97
CA PRO A 32 27.84 -7.16 -11.49
C PRO A 32 26.66 -8.04 -11.96
N ALA A 33 25.75 -8.35 -11.03
CA ALA A 33 24.52 -9.04 -11.40
C ALA A 33 23.79 -8.18 -12.46
N PRO A 34 23.27 -8.79 -13.54
CA PRO A 34 22.47 -8.03 -14.49
C PRO A 34 21.34 -7.34 -13.72
N ALA A 35 21.13 -6.05 -13.98
CA ALA A 35 20.01 -5.34 -13.40
C ALA A 35 18.75 -6.16 -13.66
N SER A 36 18.00 -6.51 -12.60
CA SER A 36 16.76 -7.25 -12.77
C SER A 36 15.83 -6.41 -13.63
N LYS A 37 15.58 -6.87 -14.86
CA LYS A 37 14.62 -6.21 -15.73
C LYS A 37 13.26 -6.32 -15.04
N LYS A 38 12.73 -5.19 -14.58
CA LYS A 38 11.32 -5.13 -14.16
C LYS A 38 10.48 -5.61 -15.33
N ARG A 39 9.53 -6.52 -15.06
CA ARG A 39 8.60 -7.03 -16.09
C ARG A 39 7.92 -5.83 -16.75
N LYS A 40 7.95 -5.79 -18.09
CA LYS A 40 7.22 -4.78 -18.86
C LYS A 40 5.73 -5.06 -18.68
N ARG A 41 4.95 -4.01 -18.43
CA ARG A 41 3.49 -4.11 -18.34
C ARG A 41 2.92 -4.58 -19.68
N THR A 42 1.90 -5.41 -19.59
CA THR A 42 1.09 -5.90 -20.71
C THR A 42 -0.34 -5.40 -20.59
N ASP A 43 -1.09 -5.37 -21.69
CA ASP A 43 -2.52 -4.97 -21.68
C ASP A 43 -3.36 -5.94 -20.82
N GLU A 44 -2.96 -7.23 -20.78
CA GLU A 44 -3.54 -8.25 -19.91
C GLU A 44 -3.42 -7.89 -18.42
N ASP A 45 -2.29 -7.31 -18.00
CA ASP A 45 -2.13 -6.82 -16.62
C ASP A 45 -3.14 -5.70 -16.32
N ASP A 46 -3.34 -4.77 -17.27
CA ASP A 46 -4.23 -3.63 -17.05
C ASP A 46 -5.68 -4.06 -16.90
N GLU A 47 -6.11 -5.05 -17.70
CA GLU A 47 -7.43 -5.69 -17.59
C GLU A 47 -7.56 -6.49 -16.30
N GLU A 48 -6.57 -7.29 -15.89
CA GLU A 48 -6.64 -8.09 -14.65
C GLU A 48 -6.95 -7.21 -13.44
N PHE A 49 -6.38 -6.01 -13.41
CA PHE A 49 -6.51 -5.08 -12.30
C PHE A 49 -7.58 -4.00 -12.48
N ASP A 50 -8.32 -4.01 -13.59
CA ASP A 50 -9.46 -3.12 -13.78
C ASP A 50 -10.65 -3.57 -12.92
N VAL A 51 -11.10 -2.70 -12.03
CA VAL A 51 -12.19 -2.96 -11.08
C VAL A 51 -13.39 -2.04 -11.32
N SER A 52 -13.38 -1.27 -12.40
CA SER A 52 -14.44 -0.30 -12.74
C SER A 52 -15.82 -0.93 -12.87
N GLY A 53 -15.91 -2.19 -13.32
CA GLY A 53 -17.17 -2.91 -13.51
C GLY A 53 -17.75 -3.60 -12.26
N ILE A 54 -17.11 -3.49 -11.09
CA ILE A 54 -17.58 -4.11 -9.84
C ILE A 54 -18.00 -3.00 -8.89
N HIS A 55 -19.22 -3.11 -8.35
CA HIS A 55 -19.77 -2.18 -7.37
C HIS A 55 -19.91 -2.88 -6.01
N LEU A 56 -19.58 -2.18 -4.93
CA LEU A 56 -19.78 -2.64 -3.56
C LEU A 56 -20.93 -1.87 -2.90
N ASP A 57 -21.70 -2.53 -2.06
CA ASP A 57 -22.75 -1.87 -1.27
C ASP A 57 -22.14 -0.80 -0.35
N GLY A 58 -22.66 0.44 -0.43
CA GLY A 58 -22.17 1.60 0.33
C GLY A 58 -20.94 2.28 -0.27
N GLU A 59 -20.53 1.92 -1.49
CA GLU A 59 -19.39 2.56 -2.17
C GLU A 59 -19.67 4.03 -2.50
N ASP A 60 -20.89 4.35 -2.94
CA ASP A 60 -21.30 5.69 -3.36
C ASP A 60 -21.30 6.68 -2.18
N GLU A 61 -21.70 6.22 -0.99
CA GLU A 61 -21.67 7.01 0.25
C GLU A 61 -20.31 6.96 0.96
N GLY A 62 -19.38 6.11 0.52
CA GLY A 62 -18.11 5.91 1.19
C GLY A 62 -18.18 5.07 2.47
N ASP A 63 -19.27 4.33 2.68
CA ASP A 63 -19.59 3.61 3.92
C ASP A 63 -19.30 2.09 3.86
N VAL A 64 -18.49 1.64 2.89
CA VAL A 64 -18.14 0.21 2.74
C VAL A 64 -17.50 -0.35 4.03
N PRO A 65 -18.07 -1.36 4.71
CA PRO A 65 -17.51 -1.91 5.95
C PRO A 65 -16.09 -2.45 5.75
N ILE A 66 -15.15 -1.98 6.57
CA ILE A 66 -13.74 -2.43 6.53
C ILE A 66 -13.51 -3.54 7.54
N TYR A 67 -12.88 -4.64 7.10
CA TYR A 67 -12.52 -5.77 7.98
C TYR A 67 -11.01 -6.04 8.07
N ASP A 68 -10.19 -5.43 7.22
CA ASP A 68 -8.72 -5.60 7.26
C ASP A 68 -8.06 -4.46 8.05
N THR A 69 -6.93 -4.73 8.71
CA THR A 69 -6.18 -3.68 9.43
C THR A 69 -5.30 -2.84 8.49
N CYS A 70 -4.79 -1.70 8.95
CA CYS A 70 -3.82 -0.92 8.18
C CYS A 70 -2.55 -1.74 7.87
N GLN A 71 -2.12 -2.62 8.78
CA GLN A 71 -0.97 -3.49 8.55
C GLN A 71 -1.23 -4.50 7.43
N ASP A 72 -2.44 -5.08 7.38
CA ASP A 72 -2.84 -5.99 6.31
C ASP A 72 -2.87 -5.24 4.96
N MET A 73 -3.42 -4.02 4.95
CA MET A 73 -3.47 -3.19 3.74
C MET A 73 -2.07 -2.81 3.23
N ARG A 74 -1.13 -2.43 4.12
CA ARG A 74 0.28 -2.21 3.73
C ARG A 74 0.90 -3.47 3.14
N THR A 75 0.58 -4.64 3.70
CA THR A 75 1.08 -5.93 3.20
C THR A 75 0.52 -6.22 1.80
N LYS A 76 -0.78 -6.01 1.58
CA LYS A 76 -1.43 -6.16 0.27
C LYS A 76 -0.87 -5.19 -0.77
N ILE A 77 -0.68 -3.92 -0.43
CA ILE A 77 -0.09 -2.91 -1.32
C ILE A 77 1.33 -3.31 -1.71
N ASN A 78 2.18 -3.70 -0.75
CA ASN A 78 3.55 -4.12 -1.04
C ASN A 78 3.61 -5.40 -1.88
N ALA A 79 2.74 -6.38 -1.60
CA ALA A 79 2.64 -7.58 -2.41
C ALA A 79 2.20 -7.25 -3.84
N HIS A 80 1.22 -6.36 -3.99
CA HIS A 80 0.76 -5.91 -5.28
C HIS A 80 1.88 -5.24 -6.08
N LEU A 81 2.61 -4.28 -5.49
CA LEU A 81 3.74 -3.60 -6.16
C LEU A 81 4.92 -4.52 -6.51
N ARG A 82 5.04 -5.68 -5.86
CA ARG A 82 6.08 -6.68 -6.19
C ARG A 82 5.65 -7.60 -7.33
N ASN A 83 4.38 -7.96 -7.34
CA ASN A 83 3.82 -8.94 -8.28
C ASN A 83 3.34 -8.28 -9.57
N SER A 84 2.88 -7.02 -9.49
CA SER A 84 2.42 -6.25 -10.63
C SER A 84 3.55 -5.39 -11.22
N SER A 85 3.42 -5.10 -12.51
CA SER A 85 4.28 -4.16 -13.25
C SER A 85 3.91 -2.70 -12.99
N MET A 86 2.95 -2.43 -12.08
CA MET A 86 2.44 -1.09 -11.82
C MET A 86 3.39 -0.22 -10.99
N SER A 87 3.43 1.07 -11.32
CA SER A 87 4.03 2.08 -10.47
C SER A 87 3.10 2.48 -9.30
N MET A 88 3.69 3.03 -8.23
CA MET A 88 2.90 3.56 -7.11
C MET A 88 1.93 4.68 -7.54
N ALA A 89 2.33 5.50 -8.52
CA ALA A 89 1.50 6.59 -9.02
C ALA A 89 0.24 6.07 -9.75
N GLU A 90 0.36 4.98 -10.49
CA GLU A 90 -0.77 4.34 -11.16
C GLU A 90 -1.70 3.67 -10.16
N LEU A 91 -1.15 2.94 -9.20
CA LEU A 91 -1.94 2.38 -8.12
C LEU A 91 -2.69 3.48 -7.36
N GLY A 92 -2.05 4.63 -7.13
CA GLY A 92 -2.69 5.81 -6.54
C GLY A 92 -3.85 6.36 -7.35
N ARG A 93 -3.73 6.40 -8.68
CA ARG A 93 -4.84 6.81 -9.56
C ARG A 93 -6.00 5.83 -9.49
N ARG A 94 -5.72 4.52 -9.55
CA ARG A 94 -6.75 3.46 -9.47
C ARG A 94 -7.46 3.47 -8.12
N MET A 95 -6.71 3.58 -7.01
CA MET A 95 -7.29 3.70 -5.67
C MET A 95 -8.07 5.00 -5.50
N GLY A 96 -7.57 6.13 -6.01
CA GLY A 96 -8.26 7.42 -5.93
C GLY A 96 -9.64 7.42 -6.62
N ALA A 97 -9.83 6.59 -7.65
CA ALA A 97 -11.13 6.40 -8.30
C ALA A 97 -12.16 5.66 -7.44
N MET A 98 -11.74 5.00 -6.35
CA MET A 98 -12.63 4.32 -5.40
C MET A 98 -13.14 5.25 -4.28
N LEU A 99 -12.71 6.51 -4.29
CA LEU A 99 -13.20 7.50 -3.34
C LEU A 99 -14.47 8.16 -3.90
N PRO A 100 -15.51 8.37 -3.06
CA PRO A 100 -16.77 8.98 -3.51
C PRO A 100 -16.57 10.42 -4.01
N GLU A 101 -15.62 11.14 -3.41
CA GLU A 101 -15.07 12.36 -4.00
C GLU A 101 -13.91 12.01 -4.93
N SER A 102 -13.85 12.64 -6.11
CA SER A 102 -12.81 12.46 -7.14
C SER A 102 -11.41 12.98 -6.72
N LYS A 103 -10.96 12.58 -5.53
CA LYS A 103 -9.69 12.93 -4.92
C LYS A 103 -8.58 12.06 -5.49
N LYS A 104 -7.58 12.73 -6.05
CA LYS A 104 -6.36 12.06 -6.52
C LYS A 104 -5.48 11.73 -5.32
N LEU A 105 -5.22 10.44 -5.10
CA LEU A 105 -4.20 10.02 -4.14
C LEU A 105 -2.81 10.18 -4.77
N SER A 106 -1.96 10.96 -4.11
CA SER A 106 -0.58 11.17 -4.56
C SER A 106 0.33 10.01 -4.13
N GLY A 107 1.41 9.76 -4.88
CA GLY A 107 2.42 8.78 -4.51
C GLY A 107 3.07 9.05 -3.15
N ALA A 108 3.14 10.31 -2.73
CA ALA A 108 3.65 10.70 -1.41
C ALA A 108 2.74 10.25 -0.26
N GLN A 109 1.42 10.35 -0.43
CA GLN A 109 0.46 9.87 0.58
C GLN A 109 0.55 8.34 0.75
N ILE A 110 0.70 7.61 -0.36
CA ILE A 110 0.88 6.15 -0.31
C ILE A 110 2.20 5.80 0.37
N THR A 111 3.29 6.51 0.03
CA THR A 111 4.60 6.28 0.64
C THR A 111 4.56 6.55 2.15
N SER A 112 3.93 7.64 2.58
CA SER A 112 3.74 7.97 4.00
C SER A 112 2.92 6.90 4.72
N PHE A 113 1.84 6.41 4.11
CA PHE A 113 1.04 5.32 4.66
C PHE A 113 1.85 4.01 4.81
N LEU A 114 2.69 3.67 3.83
CA LEU A 114 3.54 2.48 3.88
C LEU A 114 4.66 2.56 4.93
N GLN A 115 5.10 3.76 5.30
CA GLN A 115 6.14 3.96 6.32
C GLN A 115 5.61 3.84 7.76
N LYS A 116 4.28 3.97 7.96
CA LYS A 116 3.64 3.82 9.27
C LYS A 116 3.76 2.39 9.79
N LYS A 117 3.68 2.25 11.12
CA LYS A 117 3.84 0.96 11.83
C LYS A 117 2.66 0.69 12.75
N GLY A 118 2.38 -0.60 12.97
CA GLY A 118 1.30 -1.05 13.84
C GLY A 118 -0.03 -1.24 13.10
N PRO A 119 -1.02 -1.88 13.76
CA PRO A 119 -2.25 -2.35 13.13
C PRO A 119 -3.18 -1.22 12.66
N TYR A 120 -3.20 -0.07 13.35
CA TYR A 120 -4.17 1.01 13.08
C TYR A 120 -3.54 2.33 12.63
N SER A 121 -2.20 2.42 12.59
CA SER A 121 -1.53 3.67 12.22
C SER A 121 -1.79 4.01 10.75
N GLY A 122 -2.45 5.14 10.47
CA GLY A 122 -2.85 5.51 9.11
C GLY A 122 -4.29 5.16 8.75
N ALA A 123 -5.10 4.70 9.70
CA ALA A 123 -6.55 4.50 9.50
C ALA A 123 -7.26 5.79 9.07
N GLU A 124 -6.67 6.93 9.43
CA GLU A 124 -7.12 8.27 9.08
C GLU A 124 -6.73 8.72 7.67
N SER A 125 -6.02 7.90 6.90
CA SER A 125 -5.61 8.22 5.53
C SER A 125 -6.63 7.74 4.51
N GLY A 126 -6.96 8.57 3.52
CA GLY A 126 -7.82 8.15 2.40
C GLY A 126 -7.26 6.96 1.63
N VAL A 127 -5.94 6.73 1.70
CA VAL A 127 -5.27 5.55 1.14
C VAL A 127 -5.80 4.26 1.77
N TYR A 128 -6.12 4.25 3.06
CA TYR A 128 -6.59 3.06 3.75
C TYR A 128 -7.94 2.58 3.21
N TYR A 129 -8.95 3.46 3.18
CA TYR A 129 -10.27 3.14 2.62
C TYR A 129 -10.18 2.80 1.13
N ALA A 130 -9.54 3.66 0.35
CA ALA A 130 -9.42 3.48 -1.10
C ALA A 130 -8.72 2.16 -1.48
N SER A 131 -7.65 1.81 -0.75
CA SER A 131 -6.97 0.53 -0.98
C SER A 131 -7.85 -0.65 -0.58
N TYR A 132 -8.63 -0.55 0.49
CA TYR A 132 -9.52 -1.62 0.93
C TYR A 132 -10.58 -1.92 -0.13
N VAL A 133 -11.31 -0.89 -0.60
CA VAL A 133 -12.30 -1.02 -1.67
C VAL A 133 -11.66 -1.61 -2.93
N PHE A 134 -10.50 -1.12 -3.33
CA PHE A 134 -9.78 -1.62 -4.51
C PHE A 134 -9.45 -3.12 -4.39
N PHE A 135 -8.83 -3.55 -3.29
CA PHE A 135 -8.47 -4.96 -3.11
C PHE A 135 -9.70 -5.85 -2.90
N GLU A 136 -10.79 -5.30 -2.38
CA GLU A 136 -12.04 -6.01 -2.24
C GLU A 136 -12.71 -6.30 -3.57
N LYS A 137 -12.78 -5.30 -4.45
CA LYS A 137 -13.24 -5.50 -5.82
C LYS A 137 -12.34 -6.48 -6.58
N LEU A 138 -11.01 -6.36 -6.41
CA LEU A 138 -10.07 -7.34 -6.99
C LEU A 138 -10.33 -8.76 -6.49
N ARG A 139 -10.67 -8.95 -5.22
CA ARG A 139 -11.03 -10.27 -4.66
C ARG A 139 -12.28 -10.83 -5.32
N ILE A 140 -13.33 -10.02 -5.45
CA ILE A 140 -14.59 -10.41 -6.10
C ILE A 140 -14.33 -10.78 -7.56
N LYS A 141 -13.56 -9.96 -8.29
CA LYS A 141 -13.17 -10.23 -9.68
C LYS A 141 -12.50 -11.59 -9.85
N LYS A 142 -11.60 -11.95 -8.94
CA LYS A 142 -10.85 -13.22 -8.98
C LYS A 142 -11.63 -14.40 -8.39
N GLY A 143 -12.86 -14.22 -7.91
CA GLY A 143 -13.62 -15.25 -7.21
C GLY A 143 -12.95 -15.74 -5.92
N GLY A 144 -12.12 -14.89 -5.30
CA GLY A 144 -11.36 -15.24 -4.10
C GLY A 144 -12.27 -15.39 -2.88
N LYS A 145 -12.03 -16.43 -2.06
CA LYS A 145 -12.74 -16.64 -0.79
C LYS A 145 -12.28 -15.64 0.27
N GLU A 146 -13.15 -15.39 1.26
CA GLU A 146 -12.80 -14.63 2.45
C GLU A 146 -11.70 -15.35 3.26
N SER A 147 -10.77 -14.57 3.81
CA SER A 147 -9.72 -15.10 4.69
C SER A 147 -10.31 -15.45 6.06
N LYS A 148 -9.68 -16.41 6.77
CA LYS A 148 -10.09 -16.77 8.14
C LYS A 148 -10.13 -15.55 9.07
N LYS A 149 -9.08 -14.72 9.02
CA LYS A 149 -8.98 -13.47 9.77
C LYS A 149 -10.18 -12.55 9.54
N ARG A 150 -10.64 -12.44 8.29
CA ARG A 150 -11.81 -11.62 7.97
C ARG A 150 -13.08 -12.18 8.55
N LEU A 151 -13.28 -13.50 8.50
CA LEU A 151 -14.44 -14.14 9.11
C LEU A 151 -14.48 -13.89 10.62
N GLU A 152 -13.34 -14.01 11.31
CA GLU A 152 -13.20 -13.69 12.74
C GLU A 152 -13.51 -12.21 13.03
N VAL A 153 -13.04 -11.28 12.18
CA VAL A 153 -13.35 -9.85 12.34
C VAL A 153 -14.81 -9.57 12.05
N LYS A 154 -15.45 -10.22 11.07
CA LYS A 154 -16.89 -10.06 10.79
C LYS A 154 -17.75 -10.59 11.94
N ASP A 155 -17.33 -11.67 12.58
CA ASP A 155 -17.99 -12.22 13.76
C ASP A 155 -17.90 -11.26 14.96
N ALA A 156 -16.72 -10.69 15.20
CA ALA A 156 -16.50 -9.73 16.28
C ALA A 156 -17.09 -8.33 15.99
N HIS A 157 -17.05 -7.89 14.74
CA HIS A 157 -17.43 -6.55 14.27
C HIS A 157 -18.31 -6.67 13.01
N PRO A 158 -19.61 -6.97 13.14
CA PRO A 158 -20.48 -7.16 11.98
C PRO A 158 -20.60 -5.92 11.09
N LYS A 159 -20.48 -4.72 11.69
CA LYS A 159 -20.49 -3.43 10.99
C LYS A 159 -19.12 -2.98 10.46
N GLY A 160 -18.07 -3.79 10.64
CA GLY A 160 -16.69 -3.42 10.31
C GLY A 160 -16.04 -2.53 11.38
N TRP A 161 -14.81 -2.10 11.10
CA TRP A 161 -14.08 -1.15 11.95
C TRP A 161 -14.63 0.27 11.78
N ASP A 162 -14.85 0.98 12.89
CA ASP A 162 -15.22 2.40 12.85
C ASP A 162 -14.08 3.21 12.24
N ARG A 163 -14.43 4.04 11.24
CA ARG A 163 -13.48 4.95 10.60
C ARG A 163 -13.65 6.34 11.17
N PRO A 164 -12.56 7.10 11.41
CA PRO A 164 -12.68 8.54 11.47
C PRO A 164 -13.21 9.03 10.12
N TYR A 165 -14.42 9.59 10.12
CA TYR A 165 -15.05 10.19 8.94
C TYR A 165 -14.16 11.30 8.36
N PHE A 166 -14.08 11.39 7.03
CA PHE A 166 -13.45 12.52 6.34
C PHE A 166 -14.50 13.62 6.15
N ASP A 167 -14.35 14.75 6.85
CA ASP A 167 -15.11 15.94 6.47
C ASP A 167 -14.57 16.51 5.14
N ASN A 168 -15.36 17.37 4.48
CA ASN A 168 -14.98 18.04 3.22
C ASN A 168 -13.70 18.91 3.36
N ALA A 169 -13.20 19.12 4.59
CA ALA A 169 -11.98 19.85 4.91
C ALA A 169 -10.76 18.94 5.20
N GLY A 170 -10.90 17.62 5.10
CA GLY A 170 -9.81 16.67 5.29
C GLY A 170 -9.34 16.52 6.74
N ARG A 171 -10.18 16.85 7.73
CA ARG A 171 -9.91 16.67 9.16
C ARG A 171 -10.45 15.33 9.64
N THR A 172 -9.71 14.74 10.57
CA THR A 172 -9.96 13.38 11.06
C THR A 172 -10.53 13.46 12.47
N HIS A 173 -11.72 12.93 12.70
CA HIS A 173 -12.31 12.82 14.03
C HIS A 173 -12.18 11.38 14.54
N ILE A 174 -11.30 11.15 15.51
CA ILE A 174 -11.21 9.87 16.22
C ILE A 174 -12.31 9.88 17.30
N VAL A 175 -13.26 8.94 17.23
CA VAL A 175 -14.24 8.77 18.30
C VAL A 175 -13.53 8.11 19.50
N PRO A 176 -13.56 8.71 20.70
CA PRO A 176 -12.88 8.14 21.86
C PRO A 176 -13.58 6.85 22.31
N GLY A 177 -12.91 5.69 22.24
CA GLY A 177 -13.44 4.48 22.89
C GLY A 177 -12.95 3.11 22.39
N GLU A 178 -12.50 2.95 21.16
CA GLU A 178 -12.17 1.62 20.63
C GLU A 178 -10.76 1.15 21.06
N LYS A 179 -10.71 0.49 22.23
CA LYS A 179 -9.52 -0.22 22.70
C LYS A 179 -9.25 -1.44 21.81
N ALA A 180 -8.02 -1.48 21.30
CA ALA A 180 -7.40 -2.53 20.50
C ALA A 180 -7.75 -3.98 20.89
N LEU A 181 -8.38 -4.70 19.96
CA LEU A 181 -8.54 -6.17 20.02
C LEU A 181 -7.32 -6.94 19.44
N VAL A 182 -6.26 -6.26 19.01
CA VAL A 182 -5.04 -6.91 18.51
C VAL A 182 -4.15 -7.44 19.64
N SER A 183 -4.36 -7.03 20.90
CA SER A 183 -3.57 -7.53 22.03
C SER A 183 -3.93 -8.95 22.49
N ARG A 184 -5.01 -9.55 21.98
CA ARG A 184 -5.43 -10.92 22.38
C ARG A 184 -4.91 -12.03 21.47
N VAL A 185 -4.50 -11.72 20.24
CA VAL A 185 -4.01 -12.75 19.29
C VAL A 185 -2.52 -13.09 19.50
N SER A 186 -1.78 -12.30 20.29
CA SER A 186 -0.37 -12.58 20.61
C SER A 186 -0.15 -13.29 21.96
N MET A 187 -1.21 -13.81 22.60
CA MET A 187 -1.11 -14.40 23.94
C MET A 187 -1.71 -15.80 23.99
N THR A 188 -1.32 -16.62 23.03
CA THR A 188 -1.48 -18.09 23.11
C THR A 188 -0.27 -18.75 22.45
N PHE A 189 0.88 -18.67 23.12
CA PHE A 189 1.96 -19.61 22.91
C PHE A 189 2.56 -19.96 24.27
N ILE A 190 2.51 -21.27 24.53
CA ILE A 190 2.99 -22.06 25.68
C ILE A 190 2.06 -22.03 26.90
#